data_AF-A0A0A8XVI5-F1
#
_entry.id   AF-A0A0A8XVI5-F1
#
_cell.length_a   1.000
_cell.length_b   1.000
_cell.length_c   1.000
_cell.angle_alpha   90.00
_cell.angle_beta   90.00
_cell.angle_gamma   90.00
#
_symmetry.space_group_name_H-M   'P 1'
#
loop_
_entity.id
_entity.type
_entity.pdbx_description
1 polymer ?
#
loop_
_entity_poly.entity_id
_entity_poly.type
_entity_poly.pdbx_seq_one_letter_code
_entity_poly.pdbx_strand_id
1 'polypeptide(L)'
;MQIANIVCSSIQPLQCYAVVGLVDGKLGSSESHQIVRHYIDKGFRAIEKLFEGCDSKYATGDEIQLADVFLAPQIHTGVTRFQIDMSKYPLLERFYKAYMEIPAFQVAVPEKQPDAPLS
;
A
#
# COMPACT_ATOMS: atom_id res chain seq x y z
N MET A 1 -13.07 -6.43 6.39
CA MET A 1 -12.34 -6.47 7.68
C MET A 1 -11.00 -7.20 7.59
N GLN A 2 -10.93 -8.40 6.98
CA GLN A 2 -9.67 -9.15 6.83
C GLN A 2 -8.57 -8.38 6.08
N ILE A 3 -8.91 -7.66 5.01
CA ILE A 3 -7.94 -6.84 4.24
C ILE A 3 -7.32 -5.72 5.08
N ALA A 4 -8.15 -4.96 5.80
CA ALA A 4 -7.67 -3.92 6.69
C ALA A 4 -6.68 -4.48 7.73
N ASN A 5 -6.95 -5.67 8.28
CA ASN A 5 -6.01 -6.34 9.19
C ASN A 5 -4.70 -6.76 8.51
N ILE A 6 -4.73 -7.23 7.26
CA ILE A 6 -3.49 -7.56 6.53
C ILE A 6 -2.64 -6.30 6.36
N VAL A 7 -3.23 -5.19 5.93
CA VAL A 7 -2.52 -3.92 5.78
C VAL A 7 -1.98 -3.43 7.14
N CYS A 8 -2.85 -3.29 8.15
CA CYS A 8 -2.51 -2.71 9.45
C CYS A 8 -1.63 -3.57 10.34
N SER A 9 -1.64 -4.89 10.19
CA SER A 9 -0.97 -5.79 11.14
C SER A 9 0.14 -6.59 10.49
N SER A 10 0.10 -6.84 9.19
CA SER A 10 1.05 -7.71 8.49
C SER A 10 1.92 -7.01 7.45
N ILE A 11 1.58 -5.78 7.05
CA ILE A 11 2.40 -4.96 6.16
C ILE A 11 2.96 -3.76 6.91
N GLN A 12 2.08 -2.84 7.33
CA GLN A 12 2.48 -1.51 7.82
C GLN A 12 3.41 -1.54 9.06
N PRO A 13 3.20 -2.39 10.08
CA PRO A 13 4.11 -2.44 11.22
C PRO A 13 5.47 -3.04 10.85
N LEU A 14 5.48 -4.07 10.01
CA LEU A 14 6.70 -4.80 9.66
C LEU A 14 7.60 -4.00 8.71
N GLN A 15 7.02 -3.21 7.79
CA GLN A 15 7.79 -2.22 7.02
C GLN A 15 8.39 -1.13 7.94
N CYS A 16 7.66 -0.70 8.97
CA CYS A 16 8.15 0.35 9.89
C CYS A 16 9.35 -0.11 10.73
N TYR A 17 9.43 -1.39 11.11
CA TYR A 17 10.61 -1.91 11.81
C TYR A 17 11.90 -1.75 11.00
N ALA A 18 11.84 -1.94 9.68
CA ALA A 18 12.99 -1.74 8.81
C ALA A 18 13.43 -0.26 8.75
N VAL A 19 12.47 0.66 8.82
CA VAL A 19 12.75 2.11 8.88
C VAL A 19 13.40 2.48 10.21
N VAL A 20 12.89 1.95 11.34
CA VAL A 20 13.52 2.16 12.66
C VAL A 20 14.95 1.62 12.68
N GLY A 21 15.17 0.41 12.17
CA GLY A 21 16.51 -0.17 12.09
C GLY A 21 17.48 0.66 11.23
N LEU A 22 16.99 1.30 10.17
CA LEU A 22 17.78 2.24 9.36
C LEU A 22 18.16 3.50 10.12
N VAL A 23 17.18 4.13 10.80
CA VAL A 23 17.39 5.36 11.59
C VAL A 23 18.32 5.12 12.78
N ASP A 24 18.20 3.96 13.43
CA ASP A 24 19.05 3.55 14.56
C ASP A 24 20.48 3.15 14.12
N GLY A 25 20.78 3.13 12.82
CA GLY A 25 22.07 2.69 12.28
C GLY A 25 22.32 1.17 12.39
N LYS A 26 21.29 0.38 12.70
CA LYS A 26 21.37 -1.09 12.82
C LYS A 26 21.26 -1.81 11.47
N LEU A 27 20.62 -1.17 10.49
CA LEU A 27 20.45 -1.68 9.14
C LEU A 27 21.01 -0.68 8.12
N GLY A 28 21.60 -1.18 7.05
CA GLY A 28 21.93 -0.36 5.89
C GLY A 28 20.69 0.00 5.07
N SER A 29 20.77 1.05 4.26
CA SER A 29 19.68 1.49 3.36
C SER A 29 19.18 0.36 2.44
N SER A 30 20.09 -0.40 1.83
CA SER A 30 19.73 -1.53 0.96
C SER A 30 18.98 -2.62 1.71
N GLU A 31 19.44 -2.98 2.91
CA GLU A 31 18.84 -4.02 3.73
C GLU A 31 17.43 -3.61 4.21
N SER A 32 17.28 -2.38 4.68
CA SER A 32 15.99 -1.80 5.04
C SER A 32 14.99 -1.86 3.87
N HIS A 33 15.41 -1.44 2.68
CA HIS A 33 14.55 -1.50 1.49
C HIS A 33 14.17 -2.94 1.11
N GLN A 34 15.07 -3.91 1.23
CA GLN A 34 14.76 -5.32 0.96
C GLN A 34 13.70 -5.86 1.92
N ILE A 35 13.82 -5.55 3.22
CA ILE A 35 12.85 -5.98 4.24
C ILE A 35 11.48 -5.35 3.98
N VAL A 36 11.43 -4.04 3.69
CA VAL A 36 10.17 -3.35 3.35
C VAL A 36 9.50 -4.01 2.14
N ARG A 37 10.26 -4.18 1.04
CA ARG A 37 9.73 -4.80 -0.19
C ARG A 37 9.25 -6.22 0.04
N HIS A 38 9.95 -6.99 0.88
CA HIS A 38 9.55 -8.36 1.24
C HIS A 38 8.17 -8.40 1.91
N TYR A 39 7.94 -7.56 2.92
CA TYR A 39 6.65 -7.57 3.63
C TYR A 39 5.50 -6.99 2.79
N ILE A 40 5.78 -5.99 1.94
CA ILE A 40 4.79 -5.51 0.97
C ILE A 40 4.44 -6.61 -0.03
N ASP A 41 5.42 -7.27 -0.66
CA ASP A 41 5.17 -8.35 -1.63
C ASP A 41 4.36 -9.49 -0.99
N LYS A 42 4.78 -9.95 0.19
CA LYS A 42 4.07 -11.01 0.92
C LYS A 42 2.60 -10.63 1.21
N GLY A 43 2.35 -9.40 1.67
CA GLY A 43 1.01 -8.92 1.95
C GLY A 43 0.17 -8.75 0.70
N PHE A 44 0.73 -8.18 -0.36
CA PHE A 44 0.03 -7.97 -1.63
C PHE A 44 -0.36 -9.29 -2.28
N ARG A 45 0.52 -10.31 -2.28
CA ARG A 45 0.16 -11.66 -2.75
C ARG A 45 -1.01 -12.26 -1.97
N ALA A 46 -1.03 -12.08 -0.66
CA ALA A 46 -2.11 -12.60 0.18
C ALA A 46 -3.44 -11.92 -0.13
N ILE A 47 -3.42 -10.60 -0.33
CA ILE A 47 -4.62 -9.82 -0.70
C ILE A 47 -5.09 -10.17 -2.11
N GLU A 48 -4.18 -10.26 -3.08
CA GLU A 48 -4.48 -10.64 -4.46
C GLU A 48 -5.20 -11.99 -4.51
N LYS A 49 -4.72 -12.96 -3.74
CA LYS A 49 -5.36 -14.29 -3.61
C LYS A 49 -6.75 -14.22 -2.98
N LEU A 50 -6.99 -13.33 -2.03
CA LEU A 50 -8.32 -13.15 -1.43
C LEU A 50 -9.33 -12.56 -2.42
N PHE A 51 -8.87 -11.86 -3.45
CA PHE A 51 -9.69 -11.26 -4.51
C PHE A 51 -9.69 -12.09 -5.79
N GLU A 52 -9.19 -13.31 -5.80
CA GLU A 52 -9.20 -14.17 -6.98
C GLU A 52 -10.64 -14.34 -7.51
N GLY A 53 -10.87 -14.00 -8.78
CA GLY A 53 -12.20 -13.99 -9.40
C GLY A 53 -13.10 -12.79 -9.07
N CYS A 54 -12.58 -11.78 -8.35
CA CYS A 54 -13.31 -10.56 -8.04
C CYS A 54 -13.43 -9.63 -9.25
N ASP A 55 -14.66 -9.28 -9.63
CA ASP A 55 -14.91 -8.35 -10.76
C ASP A 55 -15.57 -7.03 -10.34
N SER A 56 -15.57 -6.75 -9.03
CA SER A 56 -16.06 -5.47 -8.52
C SER A 56 -15.16 -4.30 -8.89
N LYS A 57 -15.77 -3.10 -8.90
CA LYS A 57 -15.08 -1.84 -9.18
C LYS A 57 -14.01 -1.50 -8.14
N TYR A 58 -14.31 -1.74 -6.86
CA TYR A 58 -13.45 -1.49 -5.71
C TYR A 58 -13.25 -2.78 -4.90
N ALA A 59 -12.34 -2.76 -3.92
CA ALA A 59 -12.07 -3.92 -3.08
C ALA A 59 -13.28 -4.32 -2.21
N THR A 60 -14.29 -3.46 -2.08
CA THR A 60 -15.53 -3.74 -1.34
C THR A 60 -16.80 -3.77 -2.18
N GLY A 61 -16.69 -3.93 -3.50
CA GLY A 61 -17.86 -3.92 -4.39
C GLY A 61 -17.92 -2.67 -5.24
N ASP A 62 -19.09 -2.05 -5.33
CA ASP A 62 -19.34 -0.86 -6.15
C ASP A 62 -19.22 0.45 -5.35
N GLU A 63 -19.12 0.34 -4.03
CA GLU A 63 -18.94 1.47 -3.12
C GLU A 63 -17.65 1.33 -2.32
N ILE A 64 -17.01 2.46 -2.03
CA ILE A 64 -15.82 2.56 -1.19
C ILE A 64 -16.19 2.33 0.26
N GLN A 65 -15.48 1.42 0.91
CA GLN A 65 -15.60 1.19 2.34
C GLN A 65 -14.21 1.07 2.98
N LEU A 66 -14.18 0.57 4.22
CA LEU A 66 -12.99 0.56 5.06
C LEU A 66 -11.79 -0.14 4.39
N ALA A 67 -11.99 -1.22 3.64
CA ALA A 67 -10.87 -1.94 3.02
C ALA A 67 -10.15 -1.08 1.97
N ASP A 68 -10.88 -0.31 1.16
CA ASP A 68 -10.29 0.58 0.17
C ASP A 68 -9.53 1.74 0.83
N VAL A 69 -10.06 2.26 1.95
CA VAL A 69 -9.41 3.32 2.73
C VAL A 69 -8.03 2.87 3.26
N PHE A 70 -7.85 1.58 3.53
CA PHE A 70 -6.53 1.02 3.90
C PHE A 70 -5.68 0.65 2.68
N LEU A 71 -6.29 0.12 1.61
CA LEU A 71 -5.57 -0.30 0.42
C LEU A 71 -5.00 0.87 -0.37
N ALA A 72 -5.79 1.92 -0.60
CA ALA A 72 -5.37 3.07 -1.41
C ALA A 72 -4.03 3.68 -0.95
N PRO A 73 -3.85 4.07 0.33
CA PRO A 73 -2.57 4.61 0.79
C PRO A 73 -1.43 3.58 0.82
N GLN A 74 -1.72 2.30 1.11
CA GLN A 74 -0.70 1.25 1.12
C GLN A 74 -0.16 0.96 -0.28
N ILE A 75 -1.03 0.90 -1.29
CA ILE A 75 -0.63 0.72 -2.69
C ILE A 75 0.10 1.97 -3.19
N HIS A 76 -0.44 3.17 -2.92
CA HIS A 76 0.21 4.43 -3.29
C HIS A 76 1.65 4.49 -2.76
N THR A 77 1.84 4.21 -1.46
CA THR A 77 3.15 4.17 -0.81
C THR A 77 4.07 3.11 -1.44
N GLY A 78 3.54 1.91 -1.74
CA GLY A 78 4.28 0.86 -2.42
C GLY A 78 4.83 1.30 -3.78
N VAL A 79 4.01 2.02 -4.56
CA VAL A 79 4.40 2.53 -5.88
C VAL A 79 5.36 3.71 -5.77
N THR A 80 5.01 4.75 -5.02
CA THR A 80 5.74 6.03 -5.04
C THR A 80 7.01 6.01 -4.21
N ARG A 81 7.04 5.28 -3.08
CA ARG A 81 8.19 5.27 -2.16
C ARG A 81 9.07 4.05 -2.31
N PHE A 82 8.47 2.87 -2.52
CA PHE A 82 9.21 1.60 -2.49
C PHE A 82 9.42 0.97 -3.86
N GLN A 83 8.89 1.59 -4.92
CA GLN A 83 9.04 1.16 -6.32
C GLN A 83 8.60 -0.29 -6.53
N ILE A 84 7.48 -0.67 -5.90
CA ILE A 84 6.90 -2.00 -6.07
C ILE A 84 6.33 -2.12 -7.48
N ASP A 85 6.76 -3.18 -8.18
CA ASP A 85 6.21 -3.56 -9.48
C ASP A 85 4.79 -4.12 -9.31
N MET A 86 3.81 -3.29 -9.67
CA MET A 86 2.39 -3.63 -9.54
C MET A 86 1.89 -4.61 -10.59
N SER A 87 2.64 -4.88 -11.66
CA SER A 87 2.25 -5.87 -12.68
C SER A 87 2.11 -7.30 -12.10
N LYS A 88 2.69 -7.53 -10.92
CA LYS A 88 2.56 -8.77 -10.13
C LYS A 88 1.22 -8.90 -9.40
N TYR A 89 0.43 -7.83 -9.33
CA TYR A 89 -0.82 -7.73 -8.57
C TYR A 89 -1.92 -7.05 -9.40
N PRO A 90 -2.40 -7.68 -10.48
CA PRO A 90 -3.31 -7.04 -11.44
C PRO A 90 -4.62 -6.51 -10.82
N LEU A 91 -5.19 -7.17 -9.81
CA LEU A 91 -6.39 -6.70 -9.11
C LEU A 91 -6.09 -5.48 -8.25
N LEU A 92 -5.01 -5.52 -7.46
CA LEU A 92 -4.57 -4.35 -6.69
C LEU A 92 -4.21 -3.18 -7.60
N GLU A 93 -3.58 -3.43 -8.75
CA GLU A 93 -3.29 -2.40 -9.76
C GLU A 93 -4.58 -1.79 -10.32
N ARG A 94 -5.59 -2.61 -10.64
CA ARG A 94 -6.91 -2.16 -11.10
C ARG A 94 -7.59 -1.29 -10.05
N PHE A 95 -7.64 -1.75 -8.80
CA PHE A 95 -8.21 -0.98 -7.70
C PHE A 95 -7.49 0.34 -7.49
N TYR A 96 -6.16 0.34 -7.54
CA TYR A 96 -5.38 1.57 -7.41
C TYR A 96 -5.71 2.59 -8.50
N LYS A 97 -5.82 2.16 -9.77
CA LYS A 97 -6.27 3.03 -10.86
C LYS A 97 -7.65 3.62 -10.57
N ALA A 98 -8.60 2.79 -10.14
CA ALA A 98 -9.94 3.24 -9.78
C ALA A 98 -9.94 4.22 -8.59
N TYR A 99 -9.07 4.04 -7.59
CA TYR A 99 -8.93 4.97 -6.47
C TYR A 99 -8.36 6.31 -6.91
N MET A 100 -7.41 6.32 -7.86
CA MET A 100 -6.79 7.54 -8.36
C MET A 100 -7.74 8.39 -9.21
N GLU A 101 -8.89 7.88 -9.62
CA GLU A 101 -9.96 8.66 -10.26
C GLU A 101 -10.86 9.38 -9.25
N ILE A 102 -10.80 9.03 -7.97
CA ILE A 102 -11.67 9.59 -6.93
C ILE A 102 -11.05 10.86 -6.33
N PRO A 103 -11.74 12.02 -6.38
CA PRO A 103 -11.20 13.29 -5.86
C PRO A 103 -10.74 13.21 -4.39
N ALA A 104 -11.48 12.48 -3.55
CA ALA A 104 -11.14 12.32 -2.14
C ALA A 104 -9.77 11.66 -1.92
N PHE A 105 -9.42 10.62 -2.69
CA PHE A 105 -8.09 10.01 -2.59
C PHE A 105 -7.01 10.92 -3.20
N GLN A 106 -7.32 11.63 -4.29
CA GLN A 106 -6.37 12.54 -4.92
C GLN A 106 -5.97 13.71 -4.03
N VAL A 107 -6.86 14.24 -3.18
CA VAL A 107 -6.54 15.32 -2.24
C VAL A 107 -5.90 14.81 -0.95
N ALA A 108 -6.07 13.52 -0.64
CA ALA A 108 -5.51 12.87 0.55
C ALA A 108 -4.08 12.34 0.35
N VAL A 109 -3.49 12.46 -0.86
CA VAL A 109 -2.11 12.02 -1.10
C VAL A 109 -1.12 12.85 -0.25
N PRO A 110 0.01 12.26 0.20
CA PRO A 110 0.97 12.94 1.06
C PRO A 110 1.48 14.28 0.51
N GLU A 111 1.67 14.37 -0.80
CA GLU A 111 2.23 15.55 -1.49
C GLU A 111 1.28 16.76 -1.50
N LYS A 112 0.00 16.57 -1.16
CA LYS A 112 -1.01 17.64 -1.11
C LYS A 112 -1.37 18.06 0.31
N GLN A 113 -0.71 17.52 1.32
CA GLN A 113 -0.98 17.88 2.70
C GLN A 113 -0.27 19.18 3.08
N PRO A 114 -0.81 19.98 4.03
CA PRO A 114 -0.21 21.26 4.43
C PRO A 114 1.22 21.16 4.97
N ASP A 115 1.60 19.99 5.49
CA ASP A 115 2.91 19.68 6.03
C ASP A 115 3.84 18.96 5.02
N ALA A 116 3.40 18.81 3.77
CA ALA A 116 4.24 18.25 2.72
C ALA A 116 5.51 19.11 2.55
N PRO A 117 6.71 18.50 2.43
CA PRO A 117 7.92 19.24 2.13
C PRO A 117 7.75 20.04 0.83
N LEU A 118 8.11 21.33 0.86
CA LEU A 118 8.18 22.13 -0.36
C LEU A 118 9.27 21.53 -1.26
N SER A 119 8.88 21.08 -2.45
CA SER A 119 9.78 20.55 -3.47
C SER A 119 10.77 21.60 -3.97
#